data_AF-X1PJZ7-F1
#
_entry.id   AF-X1PJZ7-F1
#
_cell.length_a   1.000
_cell.length_b   1.000
_cell.length_c   1.000
_cell.angle_alpha   90.00
_cell.angle_beta   90.00
_cell.angle_gamma   90.00
#
_symmetry.space_group_name_H-M   'P 1'
#
loop_
_entity.id
_entity.type
_entity.pdbx_description
1 polymer ?
#
loop_
_entity_poly.entity_id
_entity_poly.type
_entity_poly.pdbx_seq_one_letter_code
_entity_poly.pdbx_strand_id
1 'polypeptide(L)'
;MQTLDPHLALDKNSIQVCETMYQPLVKYSREDEAIGACLAISWEVKQQGKEWIFHLRKGVKFHDGTPLNADAVVFSFLQQLNPAHPYYEEKFFYGRYLFGEVVDKVWAVDEYTVKFILKIPYMPFIYSLTNPAAMVVSPEAVKTFGENFYRHPAGTGPFRLLSWTKDGEVVLGRYDDYWGEKAYLHSL
;
A
#
# COMPACT_ATOMS: atom_id res chain seq x y z
N MET A 1 8.86 -14.44 10.85
CA MET A 1 8.15 -13.26 10.33
C MET A 1 8.27 -12.17 11.36
N GLN A 2 8.60 -10.94 10.98
CA GLN A 2 8.88 -9.85 11.93
C GLN A 2 7.71 -8.89 12.08
N THR A 3 6.94 -8.65 11.01
CA THR A 3 5.86 -7.66 11.00
C THR A 3 4.80 -8.01 9.95
N LEU A 4 3.57 -7.50 10.13
CA LEU A 4 2.52 -7.46 9.12
C LEU A 4 2.15 -6.01 8.72
N ASP A 5 3.02 -5.06 9.08
CA ASP A 5 3.00 -3.72 8.53
C ASP A 5 3.87 -3.71 7.26
N PRO A 6 3.29 -3.45 6.07
CA PRO A 6 4.02 -3.49 4.81
C PRO A 6 5.08 -2.39 4.70
N HIS A 7 4.94 -1.29 5.47
CA HIS A 7 5.90 -0.19 5.48
C HIS A 7 7.15 -0.48 6.32
N LEU A 8 7.11 -1.57 7.10
CA LEU A 8 8.23 -2.07 7.92
C LEU A 8 8.76 -3.42 7.43
N ALA A 9 8.13 -4.03 6.43
CA ALA A 9 8.48 -5.37 5.96
C ALA A 9 9.75 -5.34 5.10
N LEU A 10 10.83 -5.92 5.63
CA LEU A 10 12.12 -6.06 4.94
C LEU A 10 12.55 -7.51 4.72
N ASP A 11 12.09 -8.43 5.58
CA ASP A 11 12.35 -9.84 5.41
C ASP A 11 11.35 -10.51 4.47
N LYS A 12 11.82 -11.49 3.71
CA LYS A 12 11.05 -12.20 2.69
C LYS A 12 9.71 -12.75 3.21
N ASN A 13 9.68 -13.28 4.43
CA ASN A 13 8.47 -13.91 4.97
C ASN A 13 7.39 -12.86 5.26
N SER A 14 7.77 -11.74 5.90
CA SER A 14 6.83 -10.62 6.12
C SER A 14 6.33 -10.04 4.80
N ILE A 15 7.21 -9.87 3.81
CA ILE A 15 6.84 -9.36 2.48
C ILE A 15 5.81 -10.27 1.80
N GLN A 16 6.07 -11.58 1.75
CA GLN A 16 5.17 -12.54 1.11
C GLN A 16 3.78 -12.55 1.76
N VAL A 17 3.70 -12.45 3.08
CA VAL A 17 2.42 -12.39 3.78
C VAL A 17 1.73 -11.06 3.51
N CYS A 18 2.44 -9.93 3.57
CA CYS A 18 1.90 -8.62 3.24
C CYS A 18 1.37 -8.53 1.80
N GLU A 19 2.05 -9.13 0.81
CA GLU A 19 1.60 -9.18 -0.59
C GLU A 19 0.24 -9.87 -0.79
N THR A 20 -0.18 -10.72 0.15
CA THR A 20 -1.53 -11.34 0.12
C THR A 20 -2.61 -10.47 0.76
N MET A 21 -2.23 -9.55 1.65
CA MET A 21 -3.16 -8.73 2.43
C MET A 21 -3.29 -7.30 1.91
N TYR A 22 -2.23 -6.74 1.37
CA TYR A 22 -2.18 -5.35 0.91
C TYR A 22 -1.95 -5.27 -0.58
N GLN A 23 -2.32 -4.13 -1.15
CA GLN A 23 -2.12 -3.88 -2.57
C GLN A 23 -1.53 -2.48 -2.79
N PRO A 24 -0.57 -2.35 -3.72
CA PRO A 24 -0.07 -1.07 -4.18
C PRO A 24 -0.99 -0.45 -5.25
N LEU A 25 -0.68 0.79 -5.64
CA LEU A 25 -1.35 1.46 -6.77
C LEU A 25 -1.18 0.68 -8.08
N VAL A 26 0.01 0.15 -8.33
CA VAL A 26 0.38 -0.57 -9.55
C VAL A 26 1.16 -1.83 -9.20
N LYS A 27 1.12 -2.84 -10.06
CA LYS A 27 1.83 -4.10 -9.84
C LYS A 27 2.64 -4.49 -11.08
N TYR A 28 3.71 -5.24 -10.89
CA TYR A 28 4.41 -5.86 -12.01
C TYR A 28 3.61 -7.06 -12.53
N SER A 29 3.27 -7.05 -13.82
CA SER A 29 2.68 -8.18 -14.54
C SER A 29 3.81 -9.04 -15.06
N ARG A 30 3.84 -10.32 -14.65
CA ARG A 30 4.79 -11.30 -15.21
C ARG A 30 4.40 -11.74 -16.63
N GLU A 31 3.11 -11.64 -16.96
CA GLU A 31 2.60 -12.00 -18.27
C GLU A 31 2.97 -10.93 -19.31
N ASP A 32 2.77 -9.66 -18.95
CA ASP A 32 3.04 -8.53 -19.85
C ASP A 32 4.49 -8.00 -19.75
N GLU A 33 5.28 -8.57 -18.83
CA GLU A 33 6.62 -8.08 -18.44
C GLU A 33 6.68 -6.55 -18.18
N ALA A 34 5.61 -6.00 -17.62
CA ALA A 34 5.40 -4.56 -17.52
C ALA A 34 4.66 -4.16 -16.23
N ILE A 35 4.69 -2.88 -15.90
CA ILE A 35 3.86 -2.34 -14.82
C ILE A 35 2.41 -2.22 -15.29
N GLY A 36 1.50 -2.84 -14.56
CA GLY A 36 0.07 -2.85 -14.82
C GLY A 36 -0.77 -2.33 -13.65
N ALA A 37 -2.07 -2.23 -13.90
CA ALA A 37 -3.06 -1.76 -12.95
C ALA A 37 -3.17 -2.66 -11.70
N CYS A 38 -3.43 -2.02 -10.56
CA CYS A 38 -3.81 -2.68 -9.32
C CYS A 38 -4.95 -1.88 -8.65
N LEU A 39 -4.66 -1.10 -7.61
CA LEU A 39 -5.61 -0.16 -7.02
C LEU A 39 -5.84 1.06 -7.92
N ALA A 40 -4.84 1.50 -8.67
CA ALA A 40 -4.99 2.44 -9.77
C ALA A 40 -5.33 1.69 -11.06
N ILE A 41 -6.39 2.11 -11.75
CA ILE A 41 -6.84 1.54 -13.02
C ILE A 41 -6.15 2.19 -14.23
N SER A 42 -5.66 3.42 -14.06
CA SER A 42 -4.88 4.16 -15.06
C SER A 42 -4.06 5.25 -14.39
N TRP A 43 -3.10 5.81 -15.12
CA TRP A 43 -2.33 6.97 -14.68
C TRP A 43 -1.88 7.83 -15.86
N GLU A 44 -1.68 9.12 -15.58
CA GLU A 44 -1.09 10.07 -16.50
C GLU A 44 0.32 10.44 -16.05
N VAL A 45 1.24 10.53 -17.00
CA VAL A 45 2.62 10.98 -16.78
C VAL A 45 2.82 12.29 -17.51
N LYS A 46 3.13 13.36 -16.77
CA LYS A 46 3.34 14.71 -17.29
C LYS A 46 4.74 15.19 -16.97
N GLN A 47 5.17 16.24 -17.68
CA GLN A 47 6.46 16.90 -17.45
C GLN A 47 7.63 15.91 -17.43
N GLN A 48 7.68 15.00 -18.41
CA GLN A 48 8.75 14.00 -18.57
C GLN A 48 8.94 13.08 -17.34
N GLY A 49 7.87 12.80 -16.60
CA GLY A 49 7.93 11.93 -15.42
C GLY A 49 8.13 12.68 -14.10
N LYS A 50 7.95 14.01 -14.08
CA LYS A 50 7.92 14.79 -12.84
C LYS A 50 6.55 14.81 -12.18
N GLU A 51 5.48 14.70 -12.95
CA GLU A 51 4.10 14.71 -12.47
C GLU A 51 3.39 13.40 -12.81
N TRP A 52 2.79 12.77 -11.80
CA TRP A 52 2.06 11.52 -11.92
C TRP A 52 0.66 11.66 -11.32
N ILE A 53 -0.36 11.28 -12.08
CA ILE A 53 -1.76 11.33 -11.65
C ILE A 53 -2.31 9.92 -11.74
N PHE A 54 -2.78 9.35 -10.63
CA PHE A 54 -3.33 8.00 -10.57
C PHE A 54 -4.83 8.05 -10.35
N HIS A 55 -5.56 7.29 -11.16
CA HIS A 55 -7.02 7.14 -11.09
C HIS A 55 -7.36 5.83 -10.41
N LEU A 56 -8.02 5.90 -9.26
CA LEU A 56 -8.28 4.76 -8.39
C LEU A 56 -9.52 3.98 -8.81
N ARG A 57 -9.50 2.69 -8.51
CA ARG A 57 -10.68 1.83 -8.59
C ARG A 57 -11.71 2.28 -7.55
N LYS A 58 -12.98 2.34 -7.97
CA LYS A 58 -14.11 2.64 -7.08
C LYS A 58 -14.64 1.37 -6.42
N GLY A 59 -15.24 1.53 -5.23
CA GLY A 59 -15.90 0.44 -4.51
C GLY A 59 -14.97 -0.57 -3.83
N VAL A 60 -13.67 -0.32 -3.81
CA VAL A 60 -12.72 -1.13 -3.04
C VAL A 60 -12.88 -0.83 -1.56
N LYS A 61 -12.83 -1.87 -0.73
CA LYS A 61 -12.85 -1.77 0.73
C LYS A 61 -11.60 -2.37 1.34
N PHE A 62 -11.18 -1.81 2.46
CA PHE A 62 -10.21 -2.43 3.34
C PHE A 62 -10.85 -3.58 4.13
N HIS A 63 -10.03 -4.45 4.70
CA HIS A 63 -10.48 -5.58 5.52
C HIS A 63 -11.31 -5.20 6.76
N ASP A 64 -11.18 -3.95 7.23
CA ASP A 64 -11.98 -3.36 8.31
C ASP A 64 -13.34 -2.79 7.83
N GLY A 65 -13.63 -2.87 6.54
CA GLY A 65 -14.87 -2.41 5.92
C GLY A 65 -14.87 -0.95 5.47
N THR A 66 -13.83 -0.18 5.79
CA THR A 66 -13.70 1.22 5.34
C THR A 66 -13.41 1.30 3.83
N PRO A 67 -13.86 2.36 3.13
CA PRO A 67 -13.61 2.49 1.70
C PRO A 67 -12.17 2.91 1.40
N LEU A 68 -11.62 2.39 0.30
CA LEU A 68 -10.41 2.93 -0.31
C LEU A 68 -10.74 4.21 -1.08
N ASN A 69 -9.98 5.26 -0.81
CA ASN A 69 -10.03 6.54 -1.53
C ASN A 69 -8.63 7.16 -1.66
N ALA A 70 -8.53 8.31 -2.31
CA ALA A 70 -7.30 9.05 -2.51
C ALA A 70 -6.63 9.47 -1.19
N ASP A 71 -7.40 9.83 -0.17
CA ASP A 71 -6.87 10.21 1.14
C ASP A 71 -6.15 9.04 1.82
N ALA A 72 -6.63 7.79 1.65
CA ALA A 72 -5.96 6.61 2.20
C ALA A 72 -4.58 6.36 1.55
N VAL A 73 -4.46 6.63 0.25
CA VAL A 73 -3.17 6.59 -0.45
C VAL A 73 -2.25 7.69 0.09
N VAL A 74 -2.74 8.93 0.16
CA VAL A 74 -1.98 10.07 0.68
C VAL A 74 -1.48 9.78 2.11
N PHE A 75 -2.36 9.28 2.97
CA PHE A 75 -2.02 8.86 4.33
C PHE A 75 -0.88 7.83 4.34
N SER A 76 -0.99 6.78 3.53
CA SER A 76 0.00 5.69 3.47
C SER A 76 1.40 6.16 3.08
N PHE A 77 1.48 7.15 2.18
CA PHE A 77 2.77 7.77 1.81
C PHE A 77 3.23 8.79 2.85
N LEU A 78 2.36 9.71 3.27
CA LEU A 78 2.78 10.81 4.16
C LEU A 78 3.16 10.34 5.57
N GLN A 79 2.59 9.25 6.08
CA GLN A 79 3.03 8.70 7.37
C GLN A 79 4.50 8.24 7.34
N GLN A 80 5.02 7.86 6.17
CA GLN A 80 6.41 7.44 6.03
C GLN A 80 7.34 8.64 5.72
N LEU A 81 6.83 9.68 5.06
CA LEU A 81 7.66 10.74 4.45
C LEU A 81 7.61 12.09 5.17
N ASN A 82 6.58 12.36 5.95
CA ASN A 82 6.40 13.63 6.63
C ASN A 82 6.61 13.47 8.14
N PRO A 83 7.72 13.96 8.71
CA PRO A 83 7.96 13.92 10.17
C PRO A 83 6.91 14.63 11.02
N ALA A 84 6.10 15.52 10.43
CA ALA A 84 4.99 16.18 11.11
C ALA A 84 3.67 15.38 11.06
N HIS A 85 3.63 14.24 10.35
CA HIS A 85 2.44 13.40 10.31
C HIS A 85 2.24 12.70 11.68
N PRO A 86 1.02 12.67 12.25
CA PRO A 86 0.79 12.14 13.61
C PRO A 86 1.17 10.67 13.80
N TYR A 87 1.20 9.90 12.72
CA TYR A 87 1.56 8.47 12.69
C TYR A 87 2.92 8.22 12.07
N TYR A 88 3.77 9.25 11.96
CA TYR A 88 5.14 9.07 11.51
C TYR A 88 5.98 8.39 12.60
N GLU A 89 6.83 7.46 12.18
CA GLU A 89 7.82 6.81 13.03
C GLU A 89 9.16 6.69 12.30
N GLU A 90 10.28 6.87 13.02
CA GLU A 90 11.64 6.80 12.45
C GLU A 90 11.98 5.44 11.81
N LYS A 91 11.26 4.38 12.20
CA LYS A 91 11.41 3.02 11.68
C LYS A 91 10.92 2.84 10.24
N PHE A 92 10.20 3.80 9.65
CA PHE A 92 9.83 3.79 8.22
C PHE A 92 11.03 4.07 7.29
N PHE A 93 12.20 3.50 7.60
CA PHE A 93 13.45 3.73 6.88
C PHE A 93 13.32 3.40 5.39
N TYR A 94 12.65 2.31 5.03
CA TYR A 94 12.60 1.85 3.64
C TYR A 94 11.71 2.74 2.75
N GLY A 95 10.56 3.18 3.25
CA GLY A 95 9.74 4.18 2.56
C GLY A 95 10.49 5.50 2.35
N ARG A 96 11.18 5.99 3.38
CA ARG A 96 12.03 7.19 3.25
C ARG A 96 13.17 7.01 2.26
N TYR A 97 13.81 5.84 2.26
CA TYR A 97 14.86 5.51 1.30
C TYR A 97 14.35 5.52 -0.15
N LEU A 98 13.17 4.92 -0.39
CA LEU A 98 12.60 4.81 -1.74
C LEU A 98 12.00 6.14 -2.24
N PHE A 99 11.34 6.90 -1.36
CA PHE A 99 10.50 8.02 -1.78
C PHE A 99 10.93 9.38 -1.21
N GLY A 100 11.69 9.43 -0.13
CA GLY A 100 12.01 10.69 0.58
C GLY A 100 12.80 11.69 -0.25
N GLU A 101 13.70 11.22 -1.12
CA GLU A 101 14.44 12.05 -2.07
C GLU A 101 13.81 12.12 -3.48
N VAL A 102 12.68 11.43 -3.67
CA VAL A 102 12.02 11.32 -4.98
C VAL A 102 10.73 12.12 -5.01
N VAL A 103 9.87 11.95 -4.00
CA VAL A 103 8.55 12.60 -3.90
C VAL A 103 8.72 13.97 -3.24
N ASP A 104 8.28 15.02 -3.93
CA ASP A 104 8.15 16.37 -3.38
C ASP A 104 6.79 16.53 -2.69
N LYS A 105 5.70 16.15 -3.37
CA LYS A 105 4.33 16.29 -2.86
C LYS A 105 3.47 15.12 -3.30
N VAL A 106 2.53 14.75 -2.43
CA VAL A 106 1.43 13.83 -2.71
C VAL A 106 0.15 14.38 -2.10
N TRP A 107 -0.94 14.39 -2.86
CA TRP A 107 -2.25 14.84 -2.38
C TRP A 107 -3.40 14.22 -3.17
N ALA A 108 -4.59 14.24 -2.55
CA ALA A 108 -5.84 13.87 -3.19
C ALA A 108 -6.34 15.06 -4.02
N VAL A 109 -6.49 14.85 -5.33
CA VAL A 109 -7.12 15.84 -6.23
C VAL A 109 -8.63 15.80 -6.07
N ASP A 110 -9.17 14.59 -5.92
CA ASP A 110 -10.55 14.27 -5.55
C ASP A 110 -10.57 12.90 -4.87
N GLU A 111 -11.76 12.36 -4.57
CA GLU A 111 -11.95 11.10 -3.85
C GLU A 111 -11.25 9.89 -4.51
N TYR A 112 -11.08 9.87 -5.84
CA TYR A 112 -10.50 8.75 -6.58
C TYR A 112 -9.30 9.15 -7.45
N THR A 113 -8.74 10.33 -7.24
CA THR A 113 -7.59 10.82 -7.99
C THR A 113 -6.48 11.27 -7.05
N VAL A 114 -5.31 10.63 -7.14
CA VAL A 114 -4.11 11.01 -6.38
C VAL A 114 -3.07 11.60 -7.33
N LYS A 115 -2.44 12.68 -6.90
CA LYS A 115 -1.35 13.30 -7.65
C LYS A 115 -0.06 13.28 -6.84
N PHE A 116 1.01 12.87 -7.52
CA PHE A 116 2.39 12.98 -7.05
C PHE A 116 3.14 14.01 -7.89
N ILE A 117 3.93 14.84 -7.22
CA ILE A 117 4.98 15.64 -7.84
C ILE A 117 6.30 15.13 -7.30
N LEU A 118 7.23 14.86 -8.22
CA LEU A 118 8.59 14.43 -7.89
C LEU A 118 9.52 15.64 -7.81
N LYS A 119 10.59 15.52 -7.01
CA LYS A 119 11.62 16.57 -6.89
C LYS A 119 12.29 16.85 -8.25
N ILE A 120 12.52 15.79 -9.03
CA ILE A 120 13.05 15.82 -10.40
C ILE A 120 12.25 14.88 -11.31
N PRO A 121 12.25 15.07 -12.64
CA PRO A 121 11.70 14.08 -13.56
C PRO A 121 12.35 12.71 -13.38
N TYR A 122 11.57 11.68 -13.06
CA TYR A 122 12.09 10.34 -12.78
C TYR A 122 11.10 9.26 -13.23
N MET A 123 11.25 8.79 -14.47
CA MET A 123 10.40 7.74 -15.05
C MET A 123 10.39 6.42 -14.25
N PRO A 124 11.50 5.96 -13.65
CA PRO A 124 11.49 4.73 -12.87
C PRO A 124 10.67 4.78 -11.58
N PHE A 125 10.13 5.95 -11.18
CA PHE A 125 9.26 6.08 -10.00
C PHE A 125 8.14 5.04 -9.96
N ILE A 126 7.55 4.72 -11.11
CA ILE A 126 6.48 3.73 -11.20
C ILE A 126 6.90 2.32 -10.74
N TYR A 127 8.17 1.95 -10.90
CA TYR A 127 8.68 0.67 -10.39
C TYR A 127 8.82 0.69 -8.87
N SER A 128 9.20 1.83 -8.28
CA SER A 128 9.25 1.99 -6.83
C SER A 128 7.90 1.73 -6.18
N LEU A 129 6.80 2.03 -6.88
CA LEU A 129 5.43 1.78 -6.42
C LEU A 129 5.03 0.29 -6.32
N THR A 130 5.87 -0.63 -6.79
CA THR A 130 5.64 -2.08 -6.62
C THR A 130 6.15 -2.65 -5.31
N ASN A 131 6.93 -1.87 -4.55
CA ASN A 131 7.54 -2.32 -3.30
C ASN A 131 6.54 -2.29 -2.13
N PRO A 132 6.78 -3.08 -1.06
CA PRO A 132 5.92 -3.11 0.13
C PRO A 132 5.64 -1.73 0.74
N ALA A 133 6.65 -0.83 0.75
CA ALA A 133 6.50 0.54 1.25
C ALA A 133 5.47 1.38 0.47
N ALA A 134 5.08 0.99 -0.76
CA ALA A 134 4.05 1.65 -1.55
C ALA A 134 2.66 1.02 -1.40
N MET A 135 2.52 -0.05 -0.62
CA MET A 135 1.22 -0.67 -0.37
C MET A 135 0.34 0.25 0.46
N VAL A 136 -0.95 0.29 0.12
CA VAL A 136 -1.91 1.17 0.79
C VAL A 136 -2.47 0.46 2.03
N VAL A 137 -2.39 1.12 3.18
CA VAL A 137 -2.91 0.64 4.47
C VAL A 137 -4.19 1.39 4.84
N SER A 138 -5.07 0.77 5.64
CA SER A 138 -6.25 1.47 6.17
C SER A 138 -5.82 2.57 7.15
N PRO A 139 -6.18 3.84 6.89
CA PRO A 139 -5.95 4.92 7.85
C PRO A 139 -6.68 4.69 9.17
N GLU A 140 -7.86 4.07 9.15
CA GLU A 140 -8.66 3.85 10.36
C GLU A 140 -8.01 2.81 11.27
N ALA A 141 -7.49 1.72 10.69
CA ALA A 141 -6.76 0.71 11.44
C ALA A 141 -5.46 1.29 12.03
N VAL A 142 -4.69 2.07 11.27
CA VAL A 142 -3.48 2.74 11.81
C VAL A 142 -3.86 3.72 12.93
N LYS A 143 -4.92 4.50 12.76
CA LYS A 143 -5.38 5.44 13.80
C LYS A 143 -5.80 4.74 15.09
N THR A 144 -6.46 3.59 14.96
CA THR A 144 -6.99 2.81 16.08
C THR A 144 -5.87 2.07 16.83
N PHE A 145 -4.94 1.46 16.10
CA PHE A 145 -3.96 0.55 16.69
C PHE A 145 -2.56 1.14 16.86
N GLY A 146 -2.23 2.24 16.16
CA GLY A 146 -0.93 2.91 16.22
C GLY A 146 0.23 1.94 16.01
N GLU A 147 1.18 1.92 16.94
CA GLU A 147 2.33 1.01 16.91
C GLU A 147 1.94 -0.49 16.90
N ASN A 148 0.71 -0.84 17.31
CA ASN A 148 0.20 -2.20 17.28
C ASN A 148 -0.52 -2.57 15.96
N PHE A 149 -0.52 -1.69 14.96
CA PHE A 149 -1.13 -1.94 13.65
C PHE A 149 -0.67 -3.26 13.02
N TYR A 150 0.61 -3.62 13.18
CA TYR A 150 1.14 -4.89 12.70
C TYR A 150 0.44 -6.15 13.27
N ARG A 151 -0.28 -6.04 14.40
CA ARG A 151 -1.12 -7.12 14.95
C ARG A 151 -2.57 -7.08 14.47
N HIS A 152 -2.97 -5.96 13.88
CA HIS A 152 -4.32 -5.70 13.37
C HIS A 152 -4.26 -5.15 11.93
N PRO A 153 -3.58 -5.86 11.01
CA PRO A 153 -3.39 -5.39 9.65
C PRO A 153 -4.73 -5.27 8.93
N ALA A 154 -4.87 -4.20 8.15
CA ALA A 154 -6.04 -3.98 7.30
C ALA A 154 -5.59 -3.43 5.94
N GLY A 155 -5.61 -4.31 4.94
CA GLY A 155 -5.30 -3.98 3.56
C GLY A 155 -6.52 -4.19 2.67
N THR A 156 -6.29 -4.23 1.35
CA THR A 156 -7.33 -4.39 0.31
C THR A 156 -7.21 -5.69 -0.47
N GLY A 157 -6.24 -6.54 -0.10
CA GLY A 157 -5.91 -7.80 -0.77
C GLY A 157 -6.91 -8.94 -0.50
N PRO A 158 -6.73 -10.08 -1.19
CA PRO A 158 -7.66 -11.21 -1.16
C PRO A 158 -7.69 -11.99 0.16
N PHE A 159 -6.69 -11.82 1.02
CA PHE A 159 -6.62 -12.47 2.33
C PHE A 159 -6.53 -11.44 3.44
N ARG A 160 -7.05 -11.77 4.61
CA ARG A 160 -6.97 -10.97 5.84
C ARG A 160 -6.47 -11.83 7.00
N LEU A 161 -5.88 -11.20 7.99
CA LEU A 161 -5.42 -11.90 9.19
C LEU A 161 -6.62 -12.46 9.98
N LEU A 162 -6.58 -13.76 10.30
CA LEU A 162 -7.50 -14.38 11.25
C LEU A 162 -6.86 -14.50 12.63
N SER A 163 -5.60 -14.93 12.68
CA SER A 163 -4.85 -15.05 13.93
C SER A 163 -3.35 -14.98 13.67
N TRP A 164 -2.60 -14.48 14.66
CA TRP A 164 -1.15 -14.55 14.67
C TRP A 164 -0.65 -14.83 16.08
N THR A 165 -0.04 -16.00 16.26
CA THR A 165 0.64 -16.35 17.52
C THR A 165 2.09 -15.84 17.49
N LYS A 166 2.53 -15.20 18.58
CA LYS A 166 3.92 -14.73 18.70
C LYS A 166 4.87 -15.92 18.57
N ASP A 167 5.87 -15.80 17.69
CA ASP A 167 6.84 -16.86 17.36
C ASP A 167 6.21 -18.15 16.77
N GLY A 168 4.95 -18.09 16.36
CA GLY A 168 4.19 -19.22 15.85
C GLY A 168 3.50 -18.94 14.51
N GLU A 169 2.35 -19.57 14.32
CA GLU A 169 1.58 -19.59 13.08
C GLU A 169 0.84 -18.26 12.82
N VAL A 170 0.77 -17.92 11.54
CA VAL A 170 -0.03 -16.83 10.98
C VAL A 170 -1.10 -17.50 10.14
N VAL A 171 -2.36 -17.32 10.51
CA VAL A 171 -3.48 -17.88 9.78
C VAL A 171 -4.17 -16.75 9.03
N LEU A 172 -4.23 -16.88 7.71
CA LEU A 172 -4.97 -15.95 6.86
C LEU A 172 -6.27 -16.58 6.39
N GLY A 173 -7.30 -15.76 6.30
CA GLY A 173 -8.60 -16.16 5.77
C GLY A 173 -8.92 -15.35 4.53
N ARG A 174 -9.65 -15.95 3.58
CA ARG A 174 -10.14 -15.23 2.41
C ARG A 174 -10.99 -14.03 2.85
N TYR A 175 -10.81 -12.90 2.17
CA TYR A 175 -11.65 -11.72 2.30
C TYR A 175 -12.78 -11.79 1.25
N ASP A 176 -14.00 -12.11 1.70
CA ASP A 176 -15.12 -12.38 0.80
C ASP A 176 -15.62 -11.15 0.01
N ASP A 177 -15.32 -9.95 0.52
CA ASP A 177 -15.60 -8.65 -0.09
C ASP A 177 -14.46 -8.14 -0.99
N TYR A 178 -13.47 -9.00 -1.28
CA TYR A 178 -12.37 -8.66 -2.19
C TYR A 178 -12.91 -8.25 -3.56
N TRP A 179 -12.39 -7.13 -4.07
CA TRP A 179 -12.86 -6.49 -5.31
C TRP A 179 -12.44 -7.22 -6.59
N GLY A 180 -11.39 -8.04 -6.51
CA GLY A 180 -10.87 -8.80 -7.64
C GLY A 180 -11.50 -10.20 -7.72
N GLU A 181 -10.83 -11.10 -8.45
CA GLU A 181 -11.24 -12.51 -8.46
C GLU A 181 -11.08 -13.10 -7.06
N LYS A 182 -12.13 -13.75 -6.58
CA LYS A 182 -12.12 -14.41 -5.27
C LYS A 182 -11.09 -15.52 -5.29
N ALA A 183 -10.25 -15.55 -4.26
CA ALA A 183 -9.32 -16.65 -4.08
C ALA A 183 -10.09 -17.99 -3.99
N TYR A 184 -9.58 -18.99 -4.69
CA TYR A 184 -10.07 -20.37 -4.60
C TYR A 184 -9.79 -20.97 -3.22
N LEU A 185 -8.65 -20.59 -2.62
CA LEU A 185 -8.28 -21.01 -1.27
C LEU A 185 -9.08 -20.22 -0.23
N HIS A 186 -9.59 -20.92 0.77
CA HIS A 186 -10.33 -20.33 1.88
C HIS A 186 -9.43 -19.80 3.00
N SER A 187 -8.25 -20.41 3.17
CA SER A 187 -7.25 -20.02 4.17
C SER A 187 -5.84 -20.33 3.67
N LEU A 188 -4.85 -19.59 4.23
CA LEU A 188 -3.41 -19.80 4.06
C LEU A 188 -2.75 -19.92 5.43
#